data_AF-A0A943JZU8-F1
#
_entry.id   AF-A0A943JZU8-F1
#
_cell.length_a   1.000
_cell.length_b   1.000
_cell.length_c   1.000
_cell.angle_alpha   90.00
_cell.angle_beta   90.00
_cell.angle_gamma   90.00
#
_symmetry.space_group_name_H-M   'P 1'
#
loop_
_entity.id
_entity.type
_entity.pdbx_description
1 polymer ?
#
loop_
_entity_poly.entity_id
_entity_poly.type
_entity_poly.pdbx_seq_one_letter_code
_entity_poly.pdbx_strand_id
1 'polypeptide(L)'
;MNIEKLAKHLKEFTLDEIEIIAECDCKTELERLLQKGKIVFEQGLYKYVEKQETKTFELYPKPAFRKKRKVLFNDVAQDYLANRKLTKDTLKGYKSQLKYNILPYFGEIQINKITYEMIVNFMQKMKEKYKPKTASNGVTLLGSILKYAFEQGYIKHNPYYGVKNSMCK
;
A
#
# COMPACT_ATOMS: atom_id res chain seq x y z
N MET A 1 -9.08 30.53 2.76
CA MET A 1 -9.36 29.37 3.65
C MET A 1 -9.92 28.21 2.81
N ASN A 2 -9.67 26.94 3.16
CA ASN A 2 -10.38 25.82 2.51
C ASN A 2 -11.54 25.37 3.42
N ILE A 3 -12.77 25.73 3.05
CA ILE A 3 -13.98 25.52 3.85
C ILE A 3 -14.25 24.03 4.11
N GLU A 4 -13.97 23.16 3.14
CA GLU A 4 -14.15 21.71 3.33
C GLU A 4 -13.19 21.15 4.39
N LYS A 5 -11.93 21.60 4.40
CA LYS A 5 -10.97 21.17 5.42
C LYS A 5 -11.37 21.68 6.81
N LEU A 6 -11.89 22.90 6.90
CA LEU A 6 -12.35 23.49 8.15
C LEU A 6 -13.60 22.77 8.67
N ALA A 7 -14.60 22.53 7.82
CA ALA A 7 -15.79 21.75 8.14
C ALA A 7 -15.44 20.34 8.63
N LYS A 8 -14.46 19.69 8.00
CA LYS A 8 -13.94 18.38 8.44
C LYS A 8 -13.30 18.42 9.83
N HIS A 9 -12.61 19.52 10.17
CA HIS A 9 -11.96 19.67 11.46
C HIS A 9 -12.98 19.93 12.59
N LEU A 10 -13.97 20.77 12.31
CA LEU A 10 -15.03 21.14 13.26
C LEU A 10 -15.97 19.96 13.56
N LYS A 11 -16.19 19.06 12.58
CA LYS A 11 -17.10 17.91 12.62
C LYS A 11 -18.58 18.29 12.75
N GLU A 12 -18.92 19.14 13.70
CA GLU A 12 -20.25 19.72 13.89
C GLU A 12 -20.10 21.23 14.11
N PHE A 13 -20.89 22.06 13.42
CA PHE A 13 -20.78 23.51 13.49
C PHE A 13 -22.05 24.22 12.97
N THR A 14 -22.25 25.45 13.40
CA THR A 14 -23.23 26.40 12.87
C THR A 14 -22.62 27.25 11.74
N LEU A 15 -23.47 27.92 10.97
CA LEU A 15 -23.01 28.85 9.94
C LEU A 15 -22.12 29.96 10.53
N ASP A 16 -22.56 30.57 11.63
CA ASP A 16 -21.86 31.68 12.26
C ASP A 16 -20.48 31.27 12.77
N GLU A 17 -20.35 30.09 13.37
CA GLU A 17 -19.07 29.58 13.87
C GLU A 17 -18.04 29.39 12.75
N ILE A 18 -18.45 28.81 11.62
CA ILE A 18 -17.52 28.59 10.51
C ILE A 18 -17.19 29.90 9.78
N GLU A 19 -18.14 30.83 9.68
CA GLU A 19 -17.90 32.16 9.08
C GLU A 19 -16.97 33.03 9.92
N ILE A 20 -17.10 33.00 11.25
CA ILE A 20 -16.18 33.67 12.18
C ILE A 20 -14.76 33.15 12.00
N ILE A 21 -14.57 31.83 11.91
CA ILE A 21 -13.24 31.23 11.75
C ILE A 21 -12.69 31.45 10.34
N ALA A 22 -13.55 31.37 9.32
CA ALA A 22 -13.15 31.53 7.92
C ALA A 22 -12.91 32.99 7.53
N GLU A 23 -13.44 33.93 8.32
CA GLU A 23 -13.49 35.37 8.04
C GLU A 23 -14.13 35.68 6.67
N CYS A 24 -15.11 34.88 6.24
CA CYS A 24 -15.82 35.05 4.97
C CYS A 24 -17.21 34.37 4.96
N ASP A 25 -18.08 34.79 4.02
CA ASP A 25 -19.38 34.14 3.76
C ASP A 25 -19.17 32.73 3.21
N CYS A 26 -19.68 31.74 3.94
CA CYS A 26 -19.47 30.32 3.64
C CYS A 26 -20.68 29.67 2.96
N LYS A 27 -21.81 30.37 2.77
CA LYS A 27 -23.08 29.78 2.33
C LYS A 27 -22.97 29.02 1.01
N THR A 28 -22.41 29.65 -0.02
CA THR A 28 -22.29 29.03 -1.36
C THR A 28 -21.43 27.76 -1.32
N GLU A 29 -20.38 27.75 -0.49
CA GLU A 29 -19.47 26.61 -0.40
C GLU A 29 -20.07 25.48 0.46
N LEU A 30 -20.82 25.81 1.51
CA LEU A 30 -21.59 24.83 2.29
C LEU A 30 -22.72 24.20 1.46
N GLU A 31 -23.43 24.97 0.63
CA GLU A 31 -24.41 24.44 -0.32
C GLU A 31 -23.78 23.44 -1.29
N ARG A 32 -22.58 23.76 -1.81
CA ARG A 32 -21.82 22.82 -2.65
C ARG A 32 -21.42 21.55 -1.89
N LEU A 33 -21.09 21.65 -0.61
CA LEU A 33 -20.74 20.49 0.22
C LEU A 33 -21.96 19.64 0.57
N LEU A 34 -23.13 20.25 0.78
CA LEU A 34 -24.42 19.56 0.94
C LEU A 34 -24.77 18.79 -0.33
N GLN A 35 -24.70 19.44 -1.50
CA GLN A 35 -24.96 18.79 -2.79
C GLN A 35 -24.02 17.61 -3.07
N LYS A 36 -22.75 17.72 -2.64
CA LYS A 36 -21.76 16.63 -2.73
C LYS A 36 -21.95 15.53 -1.68
N GLY A 37 -22.89 15.68 -0.75
CA GLY A 37 -23.13 14.74 0.36
C GLY A 37 -21.95 14.65 1.34
N LYS A 38 -21.11 15.69 1.43
CA LYS A 38 -19.95 15.73 2.34
C LYS A 38 -20.31 16.25 3.73
N ILE A 39 -21.39 17.01 3.83
CA ILE A 39 -21.98 17.47 5.08
C ILE A 39 -23.49 17.21 5.04
N VAL A 40 -24.11 17.09 6.20
CA VAL A 40 -25.58 17.06 6.38
C VAL A 40 -25.99 18.21 7.29
N PHE A 41 -27.19 18.72 7.12
CA PHE A 41 -27.73 19.79 7.97
C PHE A 41 -28.94 19.25 8.74
N GLU A 42 -28.81 19.18 10.07
CA GLU A 42 -29.82 18.61 10.96
C GLU A 42 -29.95 19.49 12.21
N GLN A 43 -31.18 19.83 12.59
CA GLN A 43 -31.49 20.58 13.82
C GLN A 43 -30.70 21.92 13.97
N GLY A 44 -30.41 22.60 12.85
CA GLY A 44 -29.67 23.87 12.87
C GLY A 44 -28.15 23.73 12.83
N LEU A 45 -27.62 22.50 12.77
CA LEU A 45 -26.19 22.22 12.77
C LEU A 45 -25.77 21.52 11.47
N TYR A 46 -24.62 21.92 10.94
CA TYR A 46 -23.92 21.19 9.89
C TYR A 46 -23.05 20.10 10.52
N LYS A 47 -23.14 18.88 10.01
CA LYS A 47 -22.29 17.75 10.41
C LYS A 47 -21.51 17.21 9.22
N TYR A 48 -20.20 17.05 9.37
CA TYR A 48 -19.36 16.48 8.33
C TYR A 48 -19.51 14.96 8.26
N VAL A 49 -19.85 14.45 7.07
CA VAL A 49 -20.01 13.01 6.82
C VAL A 49 -18.63 12.41 6.54
N GLU A 50 -18.02 11.83 7.57
CA GLU A 50 -16.86 10.97 7.35
C GLU A 50 -17.31 9.71 6.61
N LYS A 51 -16.83 9.53 5.37
CA LYS A 51 -16.84 8.20 4.75
C LYS A 51 -15.95 7.29 5.59
N GLN A 52 -16.54 6.61 6.56
CA GLN A 52 -15.93 5.43 7.12
C GLN A 52 -15.99 4.38 6.02
N GLU A 53 -14.91 4.27 5.24
CA GLU A 53 -14.64 3.03 4.50
C GLU A 53 -14.52 1.94 5.56
N THR A 54 -15.63 1.26 5.86
CA THR A 54 -15.60 0.02 6.64
C THR A 54 -14.75 -0.94 5.85
N LYS A 55 -13.46 -1.02 6.19
CA LYS A 55 -12.56 -2.04 5.68
C LYS A 55 -13.01 -3.37 6.26
N THR A 56 -14.02 -3.96 5.63
CA THR A 56 -14.37 -5.36 5.83
C THR A 56 -13.27 -6.25 5.26
N PHE A 57 -13.33 -7.55 5.50
CA PHE A 57 -12.39 -8.49 4.89
C PHE A 57 -12.74 -8.72 3.42
N GLU A 58 -11.71 -8.89 2.58
CA GLU A 58 -11.86 -9.42 1.23
C GLU A 58 -11.38 -10.87 1.22
N LEU A 59 -12.20 -11.77 0.68
CA LEU A 59 -11.78 -13.16 0.46
C LEU A 59 -10.92 -13.22 -0.79
N TYR A 60 -9.63 -13.53 -0.61
CA TYR A 60 -8.75 -13.84 -1.72
C TYR A 60 -9.06 -15.26 -2.20
N PRO A 61 -9.35 -15.48 -3.50
CA PRO A 61 -9.61 -16.82 -4.02
C PRO A 61 -8.41 -17.71 -3.74
N LYS A 62 -8.67 -18.92 -3.22
CA LYS A 62 -7.62 -19.89 -2.91
C LYS A 62 -6.79 -20.14 -4.17
N PRO A 63 -5.45 -19.92 -4.13
CA PRO A 63 -4.61 -20.13 -5.30
C PRO A 63 -4.70 -21.57 -5.80
N ALA A 64 -5.01 -21.76 -7.07
CA ALA A 64 -4.89 -23.06 -7.71
C ALA A 64 -3.40 -23.41 -7.80
N PHE A 65 -2.93 -24.35 -6.96
CA PHE A 65 -1.52 -24.67 -6.87
C PHE A 65 -1.02 -25.33 -8.17
N ARG A 66 -0.13 -24.64 -8.89
CA ARG A 66 0.42 -25.11 -10.18
C ARG A 66 1.63 -26.01 -9.92
N LYS A 67 1.39 -27.29 -9.63
CA LYS A 67 2.47 -28.29 -9.45
C LYS A 67 3.35 -28.37 -10.70
N LYS A 68 4.68 -28.40 -10.50
CA LYS A 68 5.75 -28.77 -11.46
C LYS A 68 6.38 -27.70 -12.36
N ARG A 69 6.28 -26.40 -12.11
CA ARG A 69 7.10 -25.43 -12.85
C ARG A 69 8.40 -25.08 -12.11
N LYS A 70 9.56 -25.32 -12.75
CA LYS A 70 10.87 -24.81 -12.33
C LYS A 70 10.96 -23.32 -12.70
N VAL A 71 10.15 -22.47 -12.06
CA VAL A 71 10.13 -21.02 -12.32
C VAL A 71 11.22 -20.35 -11.49
N LEU A 72 12.03 -19.49 -12.11
CA LEU A 72 13.03 -18.72 -11.40
C LEU A 72 12.39 -17.51 -10.71
N PHE A 73 13.01 -17.01 -9.65
CA PHE A 73 12.55 -15.77 -9.01
C PHE A 73 12.51 -14.60 -9.99
N ASN A 74 13.50 -14.51 -10.90
CA ASN A 74 13.54 -13.43 -11.88
C ASN A 74 12.27 -13.41 -12.74
N ASP A 75 11.81 -14.57 -13.23
CA ASP A 75 10.61 -14.66 -14.06
C ASP A 75 9.38 -14.16 -13.29
N VAL A 76 9.25 -14.57 -12.02
CA VAL A 76 8.15 -14.13 -11.15
C VAL A 76 8.24 -12.63 -10.85
N ALA A 77 9.45 -12.08 -10.68
CA ALA A 77 9.65 -10.66 -10.45
C ALA A 77 9.27 -9.83 -11.68
N GLN A 78 9.56 -10.29 -12.90
CA GLN A 78 9.13 -9.61 -14.12
C GLN A 78 7.61 -9.66 -14.28
N ASP A 79 7.01 -10.84 -14.06
CA ASP A 79 5.56 -11.05 -14.10
C ASP A 79 4.83 -10.16 -13.07
N TYR A 80 5.39 -10.04 -11.85
CA TYR A 80 4.88 -9.14 -10.81
C TYR A 80 4.87 -7.67 -11.25
N LEU A 81 5.91 -7.20 -11.95
CA LEU A 81 5.95 -5.82 -12.45
C LEU A 81 4.98 -5.60 -13.62
N ALA A 82 4.83 -6.58 -14.50
CA ALA A 82 3.96 -6.49 -15.68
C ALA A 82 2.47 -6.44 -15.30
N ASN A 83 2.07 -7.18 -14.27
CA ASN A 83 0.67 -7.28 -13.84
C ASN A 83 0.24 -6.21 -12.82
N ARG A 84 1.08 -5.21 -12.53
CA ARG A 84 0.75 -4.13 -11.59
C ARG A 84 0.69 -2.76 -12.26
N LYS A 85 -0.36 -2.00 -11.90
CA LYS A 85 -0.45 -0.57 -12.20
C LYS A 85 0.43 0.20 -11.19
N LEU A 86 1.64 0.57 -11.61
CA LEU A 86 2.60 1.33 -10.80
C LEU A 86 2.78 2.74 -11.38
N THR A 87 3.02 3.72 -10.52
CA THR A 87 3.47 5.04 -10.98
C THR A 87 4.87 4.93 -11.59
N LYS A 88 5.25 5.89 -12.45
CA LYS A 88 6.57 5.92 -13.10
C LYS A 88 7.71 5.89 -12.07
N ASP A 89 7.59 6.64 -10.99
CA ASP A 89 8.61 6.71 -9.94
C ASP A 89 8.72 5.41 -9.14
N THR A 90 7.59 4.80 -8.79
CA THR A 90 7.59 3.52 -8.09
C THR A 90 8.20 2.42 -8.96
N LEU A 91 7.86 2.38 -10.25
CA LEU A 91 8.44 1.43 -11.20
C LEU A 91 9.95 1.61 -11.32
N LYS A 92 10.44 2.86 -11.42
CA LYS A 92 11.87 3.17 -11.45
C LYS A 92 12.57 2.69 -10.18
N GLY A 93 12.00 2.96 -9.01
CA GLY A 93 12.50 2.49 -7.72
C GLY A 93 12.57 0.97 -7.64
N TYR A 94 11.51 0.28 -8.07
CA TYR A 94 11.45 -1.19 -8.07
C TYR A 94 12.49 -1.80 -9.00
N LYS A 95 12.62 -1.30 -10.24
CA LYS A 95 13.64 -1.76 -11.18
C LYS A 95 15.05 -1.60 -10.62
N SER A 96 15.32 -0.48 -9.95
CA SER A 96 16.62 -0.26 -9.28
C SER A 96 16.87 -1.28 -8.17
N GLN A 97 15.92 -1.47 -7.26
CA GLN A 97 16.04 -2.44 -6.16
C GLN A 97 16.21 -3.88 -6.67
N LEU A 98 15.46 -4.26 -7.71
CA LEU A 98 15.61 -5.57 -8.35
C LEU A 98 17.01 -5.73 -8.94
N LYS A 99 17.45 -4.81 -9.79
CA LYS A 99 18.73 -4.92 -10.51
C LYS A 99 19.93 -4.99 -9.57
N TYR A 100 19.99 -4.12 -8.57
CA TYR A 100 21.22 -3.94 -7.78
C TYR A 100 21.25 -4.72 -6.47
N ASN A 101 20.10 -5.19 -5.98
CA ASN A 101 20.01 -5.82 -4.66
C ASN A 101 19.35 -7.21 -4.69
N ILE A 102 18.14 -7.32 -5.25
CA ILE A 102 17.35 -8.56 -5.11
C ILE A 102 17.78 -9.63 -6.12
N LEU A 103 17.84 -9.29 -7.42
CA LEU A 103 18.17 -10.26 -8.48
C LEU A 103 19.58 -10.87 -8.34
N PRO A 104 20.62 -10.13 -7.93
CA PRO A 104 21.93 -10.74 -7.68
C PRO A 104 21.93 -11.84 -6.60
N TYR A 105 20.91 -11.90 -5.76
CA TYR A 105 20.82 -12.86 -4.65
C TYR A 105 19.81 -13.98 -4.91
N PHE A 106 18.68 -13.65 -5.54
CA PHE A 106 17.57 -14.59 -5.72
C PHE A 106 17.26 -14.93 -7.17
N GLY A 107 17.74 -14.14 -8.14
CA GLY A 107 17.24 -14.13 -9.52
C GLY A 107 17.26 -15.51 -10.20
N GLU A 108 18.35 -16.26 -10.02
CA GLU A 108 18.56 -17.59 -10.61
C GLU A 108 18.05 -18.74 -9.73
N ILE A 109 17.47 -18.42 -8.57
CA ILE A 109 16.96 -19.41 -7.63
C ILE A 109 15.53 -19.73 -8.01
N GLN A 110 15.18 -21.02 -8.03
CA GLN A 110 13.80 -21.44 -8.22
C GLN A 110 12.94 -20.87 -7.07
N ILE A 111 11.81 -20.26 -7.41
CA ILE A 111 10.95 -19.55 -6.45
C ILE A 111 10.52 -20.44 -5.28
N ASN A 112 10.32 -21.74 -5.52
CA ASN A 112 9.94 -22.74 -4.53
C ASN A 112 11.11 -23.26 -3.66
N LYS A 113 12.34 -22.83 -3.93
CA LYS A 113 13.55 -23.15 -3.15
C LYS A 113 13.99 -22.01 -2.25
N ILE A 114 13.39 -20.83 -2.36
CA ILE A 114 13.68 -19.71 -1.47
C ILE A 114 13.19 -20.05 -0.06
N THR A 115 14.12 -20.03 0.91
CA THR A 115 13.82 -20.31 2.32
C THR A 115 13.77 -19.02 3.14
N TYR A 116 13.27 -19.15 4.37
CA TYR A 116 13.24 -18.06 5.33
C TYR A 116 14.65 -17.56 5.69
N GLU A 117 15.60 -18.47 5.88
CA GLU A 117 16.99 -18.15 6.25
C GLU A 117 17.68 -17.30 5.17
N MET A 118 17.40 -17.58 3.89
CA MET A 118 17.91 -16.77 2.78
C MET A 118 17.38 -15.33 2.83
N ILE A 119 16.12 -15.15 3.25
CA ILE A 119 15.51 -13.84 3.43
C ILE A 119 16.14 -13.12 4.62
N VAL A 120 16.36 -13.80 5.75
CA VAL A 120 17.05 -13.24 6.93
C VAL A 120 18.45 -12.74 6.57
N ASN A 121 19.22 -13.56 5.85
CA ASN A 121 20.56 -13.18 5.39
C ASN A 121 20.51 -11.96 4.46
N PHE A 122 19.56 -11.92 3.52
CA PHE A 122 19.36 -10.76 2.67
C PHE A 122 19.00 -9.50 3.48
N MET A 123 18.14 -9.62 4.50
CA MET A 123 17.75 -8.50 5.37
C MET A 123 18.94 -7.93 6.13
N GLN A 124 19.83 -8.77 6.66
CA GLN A 124 21.05 -8.35 7.34
C GLN A 124 21.95 -7.55 6.39
N LYS A 125 22.21 -8.09 5.18
CA LYS A 125 22.99 -7.38 4.15
C LYS A 125 22.39 -6.03 3.76
N MET A 126 21.07 -5.93 3.64
CA MET A 126 20.40 -4.67 3.33
C MET A 126 20.56 -3.64 4.46
N LYS A 127 20.52 -4.07 5.72
CA LYS A 127 20.74 -3.20 6.90
C LYS A 127 22.18 -2.68 6.98
N GLU A 128 23.16 -3.51 6.64
CA GLU A 128 24.57 -3.13 6.64
C GLU A 128 24.90 -2.15 5.51
N LYS A 129 24.31 -2.38 4.32
CA LYS A 129 24.63 -1.62 3.11
C LYS A 129 23.88 -0.28 3.01
N TYR A 130 22.69 -0.16 3.60
CA TYR A 130 21.79 0.97 3.34
C TYR A 130 21.16 1.56 4.59
N LYS A 131 20.80 2.84 4.50
CA LYS A 131 19.97 3.53 5.50
C LYS A 131 18.65 2.76 5.71
N PRO A 132 18.07 2.81 6.94
CA PRO A 132 16.91 2.00 7.31
C PRO A 132 15.73 2.06 6.33
N LYS A 133 15.41 3.25 5.79
CA LYS A 133 14.32 3.41 4.82
C LYS A 133 14.57 2.64 3.51
N THR A 134 15.77 2.74 2.96
CA THR A 134 16.14 2.07 1.70
C THR A 134 16.22 0.56 1.91
N ALA A 135 16.81 0.11 3.03
CA ALA A 135 16.83 -1.29 3.41
C ALA A 135 15.41 -1.87 3.52
N SER A 136 14.53 -1.17 4.25
CA SER A 136 13.13 -1.55 4.41
C SER A 136 12.38 -1.61 3.08
N ASN A 137 12.60 -0.64 2.17
CA ASN A 137 11.96 -0.65 0.85
C ASN A 137 12.38 -1.87 0.02
N GLY A 138 13.67 -2.23 -0.01
CA GLY A 138 14.15 -3.41 -0.74
C GLY A 138 13.58 -4.72 -0.19
N VAL A 139 13.56 -4.86 1.13
CA VAL A 139 12.99 -6.04 1.83
C VAL A 139 11.47 -6.12 1.63
N THR A 140 10.76 -5.00 1.61
CA THR A 140 9.32 -4.93 1.33
C THR A 140 9.00 -5.39 -0.09
N LEU A 141 9.81 -4.98 -1.08
CA LEU A 141 9.63 -5.39 -2.46
C LEU A 141 9.81 -6.91 -2.62
N LEU A 142 10.83 -7.49 -1.99
CA LEU A 142 11.02 -8.95 -1.96
C LEU A 142 9.78 -9.66 -1.38
N GLY A 143 9.29 -9.21 -0.23
CA GLY A 143 8.08 -9.79 0.39
C GLY A 143 6.84 -9.68 -0.49
N SER A 144 6.69 -8.56 -1.21
CA SER A 144 5.57 -8.34 -2.12
C SER A 144 5.59 -9.31 -3.31
N ILE A 145 6.78 -9.60 -3.86
CA ILE A 145 6.95 -10.57 -4.95
C ILE A 145 6.68 -11.99 -4.45
N LEU A 146 7.15 -12.36 -3.25
CA LEU A 146 6.88 -13.68 -2.67
C LEU A 146 5.40 -13.88 -2.30
N LYS A 147 4.73 -12.83 -1.83
CA LYS A 147 3.28 -12.83 -1.63
C LYS A 147 2.54 -13.06 -2.94
N TYR A 148 2.91 -12.31 -3.98
CA TYR A 148 2.37 -12.54 -5.33
C TYR A 148 2.64 -13.98 -5.81
N ALA A 149 3.83 -14.52 -5.56
CA ALA A 149 4.16 -15.88 -5.96
C ALA A 149 3.26 -16.93 -5.29
N PHE A 150 2.92 -16.71 -4.02
CA PHE A 150 1.98 -17.53 -3.28
C PHE A 150 0.55 -17.39 -3.83
N GLU A 151 0.10 -16.16 -4.08
CA GLU A 151 -1.23 -15.86 -4.65
C GLU A 151 -1.44 -16.46 -6.04
N GLN A 152 -0.38 -16.52 -6.86
CA GLN A 152 -0.41 -17.15 -8.18
C GLN A 152 -0.21 -18.68 -8.13
N GLY A 153 0.00 -19.26 -6.94
CA GLY A 153 0.17 -20.69 -6.75
C GLY A 153 1.51 -21.25 -7.22
N TYR A 154 2.56 -20.41 -7.36
CA TYR A 154 3.92 -20.86 -7.67
C TYR A 154 4.61 -21.51 -6.46
N ILE A 155 4.24 -21.10 -5.25
CA ILE A 155 4.76 -21.65 -3.98
C ILE A 155 3.60 -22.04 -3.06
N LYS A 156 3.81 -23.07 -2.24
CA LYS A 156 2.80 -23.56 -1.28
C LYS A 156 2.70 -22.71 -0.03
N HIS A 157 3.81 -22.11 0.37
CA HIS A 157 3.97 -21.33 1.58
C HIS A 157 4.80 -20.10 1.22
N ASN A 158 4.44 -18.95 1.77
CA ASN A 158 5.24 -17.74 1.60
C ASN A 158 6.39 -17.74 2.62
N PRO A 159 7.67 -17.87 2.20
CA PRO A 159 8.81 -17.90 3.12
C PRO A 159 9.07 -16.55 3.80
N TYR A 160 8.41 -15.47 3.36
CA TYR A 160 8.43 -14.16 4.00
C TYR A 160 7.56 -14.08 5.27
N TYR A 161 6.85 -15.15 5.63
CA TYR A 161 6.02 -15.21 6.83
C TYR A 161 6.88 -14.94 8.09
N GLY A 162 6.44 -13.99 8.93
CA GLY A 162 7.15 -13.59 10.16
C GLY A 162 8.00 -12.32 10.04
N VAL A 163 8.26 -11.81 8.83
CA VAL A 163 8.94 -10.52 8.66
C VAL A 163 7.96 -9.38 8.94
N LYS A 164 8.07 -8.75 10.11
CA LYS A 164 7.32 -7.53 10.45
C LYS A 164 8.07 -6.31 9.94
N ASN A 165 7.61 -5.76 8.82
CA ASN A 165 8.06 -4.47 8.31
C ASN A 165 6.93 -3.46 8.45
N SER A 166 7.16 -2.31 9.07
CA SER A 166 6.16 -1.24 9.22
C SER A 166 5.61 -0.72 7.89
N MET A 167 6.28 -1.03 6.77
CA MET A 167 5.90 -0.65 5.42
C MET A 167 5.15 -1.75 4.63
N CYS A 168 5.07 -2.99 5.12
CA CYS A 168 4.22 -4.03 4.52
C CYS A 168 2.77 -3.83 4.99
N LYS A 169 1.88 -3.43 4.07
CA LYS A 169 0.43 -3.47 4.28
C LYS A 169 -0.14 -4.79 3.80
#